data_AF-A0A524QS73-F1
#
_entry.id   AF-A0A524QS73-F1
#
_cell.length_a   1.000
_cell.length_b   1.000
_cell.length_c   1.000
_cell.angle_alpha   90.00
_cell.angle_beta   90.00
_cell.angle_gamma   90.00
#
_symmetry.space_group_name_H-M   'P 1'
#
loop_
_entity.id
_entity.type
_entity.pdbx_description
1 polymer ?
#
loop_
_entity_poly.entity_id
_entity_poly.type
_entity_poly.pdbx_seq_one_letter_code
_entity_poly.pdbx_strand_id
1 'polypeptide(L)'
;MGVAFQPCDILGQGDLDIFLTDCNGIASNAFEITYAIYYLSPIPPYPEVLIGSPNRVPINPNVGEYYASLQVPASASVGCYHIRWNFKQYAGSPLQQVVQEWAVVAPGTSVVPIYSTCVTSMIGKLRLLLRDQNPDKFYHFRPPEAEGNIGAYNQVFGQIWEDAELLEYLERALDWWNMFPPNTCGMDTIDKLCTDQPCWRTAILWEAITHATFAMSLNWVADEFDYSIGGVSLSIEKSAKYESLKQNAESQFDKATEAKARTVKFVRGLQQPKYGIGIRSAFGPNVGRGILSPRNFL
;
A
#
# COMPACT_ATOMS: atom_id res chain seq x y z
N MET A 1 -4.71 -12.20 1.87
CA MET A 1 -5.62 -13.33 2.09
C MET A 1 -6.90 -13.06 1.31
N GLY A 2 -7.32 -13.99 0.44
CA GLY A 2 -8.55 -13.86 -0.37
C GLY A 2 -9.84 -13.95 0.45
N VAL A 3 -10.98 -13.83 -0.22
CA VAL A 3 -12.33 -13.94 0.38
C VAL A 3 -12.48 -15.33 1.03
N ALA A 4 -13.18 -15.41 2.17
CA ALA A 4 -13.41 -16.68 2.84
C ALA A 4 -14.91 -16.91 3.13
N PHE A 5 -15.32 -18.17 3.04
CA PHE A 5 -16.70 -18.61 3.23
C PHE A 5 -16.77 -19.78 4.21
N GLN A 6 -17.95 -20.04 4.73
CA GLN A 6 -18.24 -21.19 5.58
C GLN A 6 -18.90 -22.31 4.76
N PRO A 7 -18.80 -23.58 5.23
CA PRO A 7 -19.61 -24.66 4.67
C PRO A 7 -21.10 -24.29 4.68
N CYS A 8 -21.82 -24.67 3.62
CA CYS A 8 -23.22 -24.33 3.34
C CYS A 8 -23.49 -22.91 2.84
N ASP A 9 -22.51 -22.01 2.81
CA ASP A 9 -22.70 -20.67 2.25
C ASP A 9 -23.09 -20.75 0.77
N ILE A 10 -24.03 -19.89 0.38
CA ILE A 10 -24.46 -19.75 -1.01
C ILE A 10 -23.72 -18.54 -1.57
N LEU A 11 -22.82 -18.79 -2.51
CA LEU A 11 -22.04 -17.74 -3.15
C LEU A 11 -22.87 -17.08 -4.26
N GLY A 12 -22.88 -15.76 -4.24
CA GLY A 12 -23.62 -14.91 -5.17
C GLY A 12 -22.74 -13.86 -5.84
N GLN A 13 -23.40 -12.86 -6.39
CA GLN A 13 -22.75 -11.67 -6.93
C GLN A 13 -22.07 -10.89 -5.80
N GLY A 14 -20.80 -10.53 -5.95
CA GLY A 14 -20.00 -9.82 -4.93
C GLY A 14 -18.99 -10.71 -4.20
N ASP A 15 -19.09 -12.03 -4.38
CA ASP A 15 -18.28 -13.01 -3.65
C ASP A 15 -17.06 -13.45 -4.46
N LEU A 16 -17.29 -14.22 -5.52
CA LEU A 16 -16.27 -14.73 -6.44
C LEU A 16 -16.54 -14.20 -7.84
N ASP A 17 -16.15 -12.94 -8.03
CA ASP A 17 -16.39 -12.19 -9.26
C ASP A 17 -15.12 -12.02 -10.10
N ILE A 18 -15.29 -11.94 -11.41
CA ILE A 18 -14.28 -11.50 -12.37
C ILE A 18 -14.85 -10.38 -13.23
N PHE A 19 -14.06 -9.31 -13.38
CA PHE A 19 -14.39 -8.17 -14.21
C PHE A 19 -13.47 -8.12 -15.43
N LEU A 20 -14.06 -8.09 -16.62
CA LEU A 20 -13.38 -8.07 -17.90
C LEU A 20 -13.53 -6.70 -18.56
N THR A 21 -12.40 -6.16 -19.01
CA THR A 21 -12.34 -4.90 -19.77
C THR A 21 -11.56 -5.09 -21.06
N ASP A 22 -11.93 -4.33 -22.09
CA ASP A 22 -11.16 -4.26 -23.33
C ASP A 22 -9.85 -3.44 -23.15
N CYS A 23 -9.09 -3.30 -24.24
CA CYS A 23 -7.85 -2.52 -24.24
C CYS A 23 -8.05 -1.02 -23.97
N ASN A 24 -9.28 -0.51 -24.11
CA ASN A 24 -9.64 0.88 -23.81
C ASN A 24 -10.12 1.05 -22.36
N GLY A 25 -10.17 -0.03 -21.57
CA GLY A 25 -10.68 -0.03 -20.21
C GLY A 25 -12.21 0.01 -20.13
N ILE A 26 -12.91 -0.32 -21.20
CA ILE A 26 -14.37 -0.40 -21.25
C ILE A 26 -14.78 -1.83 -20.90
N ALA A 27 -15.78 -1.97 -20.02
CA ALA A 27 -16.30 -3.28 -19.63
C ALA A 27 -16.82 -4.04 -20.87
N SER A 28 -16.39 -5.28 -21.04
CA SER A 28 -16.70 -6.08 -22.22
C SER A 28 -16.84 -7.55 -21.88
N ASN A 29 -17.83 -8.21 -22.49
CA ASN A 29 -18.08 -9.63 -22.28
C ASN A 29 -17.06 -10.50 -23.02
N ALA A 30 -16.71 -11.63 -22.43
CA ALA A 30 -15.99 -12.70 -23.12
C ALA A 30 -16.90 -13.38 -24.15
N PHE A 31 -16.30 -13.89 -25.22
CA PHE A 31 -16.97 -14.76 -26.18
C PHE A 31 -17.38 -16.10 -25.54
N GLU A 32 -16.48 -16.66 -24.73
CA GLU A 32 -16.68 -17.89 -23.98
C GLU A 32 -15.98 -17.74 -22.63
N ILE A 33 -16.64 -18.09 -21.54
CA ILE A 33 -16.03 -18.12 -20.19
C ILE A 33 -16.54 -19.32 -19.41
N THR A 34 -15.62 -19.98 -18.72
CA THR A 34 -15.88 -21.11 -17.83
C THR A 34 -15.01 -20.98 -16.58
N TYR A 35 -15.36 -21.69 -15.52
CA TYR A 35 -14.54 -21.76 -14.33
C TYR A 35 -14.45 -23.18 -13.75
N ALA A 36 -13.36 -23.44 -13.04
CA ALA A 36 -13.08 -24.66 -12.30
C ALA A 36 -12.68 -24.32 -10.86
N ILE A 37 -13.02 -25.20 -9.92
CA ILE A 37 -12.68 -25.02 -8.50
C ILE A 37 -11.73 -26.13 -8.10
N TYR A 38 -10.68 -25.77 -7.39
CA TYR A 38 -9.68 -26.69 -6.87
C TYR A 38 -9.54 -26.53 -5.37
N TYR A 39 -9.45 -27.66 -4.66
CA TYR A 39 -9.01 -27.68 -3.27
C TYR A 39 -7.48 -27.79 -3.25
N LEU A 40 -6.83 -26.94 -2.47
CA LEU A 40 -5.39 -27.02 -2.26
C LEU A 40 -5.12 -27.88 -1.02
N SER A 41 -4.51 -29.04 -1.23
CA SER A 41 -4.13 -29.91 -0.11
C SER A 41 -3.10 -29.20 0.78
N PRO A 42 -3.23 -29.21 2.11
CA PRO A 42 -2.29 -28.53 3.02
C PRO A 42 -0.93 -29.23 3.13
N ILE A 43 -0.77 -30.40 2.52
CA ILE A 43 0.46 -31.20 2.59
C ILE A 43 1.32 -30.90 1.35
N PRO A 44 2.59 -30.48 1.51
CA PRO A 44 3.52 -30.30 0.39
C PRO A 44 3.57 -31.59 -0.47
N PRO A 45 3.48 -31.51 -1.81
CA PRO A 45 3.72 -30.35 -2.68
C PRO A 45 2.46 -29.52 -3.01
N TYR A 46 1.44 -29.53 -2.16
CA TYR A 46 0.17 -28.80 -2.36
C TYR A 46 -0.56 -29.20 -3.65
N PRO A 47 -0.85 -30.51 -3.85
CA PRO A 47 -1.60 -30.94 -5.03
C PRO A 47 -2.98 -30.28 -5.06
N GLU A 48 -3.34 -29.73 -6.22
CA GLU A 48 -4.67 -29.21 -6.50
C GLU A 48 -5.62 -30.36 -6.88
N VAL A 49 -6.72 -30.47 -6.16
CA VAL A 49 -7.77 -31.47 -6.42
C VAL A 49 -8.97 -30.77 -7.04
N LEU A 50 -9.28 -31.11 -8.29
CA LEU A 50 -10.46 -30.59 -8.98
C LEU A 50 -11.74 -31.00 -8.24
N ILE A 51 -12.60 -30.03 -7.98
CA ILE A 51 -13.90 -30.24 -7.33
C ILE A 51 -15.00 -30.07 -8.37
N GLY A 52 -15.67 -31.17 -8.70
CA GLY A 52 -16.79 -31.19 -9.64
C GLY A 52 -16.37 -30.95 -11.09
N SER A 53 -17.19 -30.23 -11.85
CA SER A 53 -16.93 -30.01 -13.29
C SER A 53 -15.79 -28.99 -13.50
N PRO A 54 -14.85 -29.24 -14.44
CA PRO A 54 -13.83 -28.27 -14.83
C PRO A 54 -14.37 -27.15 -15.72
N ASN A 55 -15.57 -27.30 -16.29
CA ASN A 55 -16.16 -26.36 -17.24
C ASN A 55 -17.51 -25.85 -16.72
N ARG A 56 -17.51 -25.22 -15.53
CA ARG A 56 -18.73 -24.58 -15.00
C ARG A 56 -18.98 -23.28 -15.73
N VAL A 57 -20.25 -22.96 -15.98
CA VAL A 57 -20.65 -21.71 -16.62
C VAL A 57 -20.97 -20.68 -15.54
N PRO A 58 -20.30 -19.51 -15.52
CA PRO A 58 -20.62 -18.46 -14.56
C PRO A 58 -21.90 -17.71 -14.93
N ILE A 59 -22.43 -16.97 -13.97
CA ILE A 59 -23.56 -16.08 -14.21
C ILE A 59 -23.02 -14.71 -14.63
N ASN A 60 -23.63 -14.10 -15.64
CA ASN A 60 -23.30 -12.76 -16.12
C ASN A 60 -24.44 -11.80 -15.74
N PRO A 61 -24.29 -11.00 -14.67
CA PRO A 61 -25.31 -10.02 -14.27
C PRO A 61 -25.22 -8.72 -15.09
N ASN A 62 -24.02 -8.28 -15.45
CA ASN A 62 -23.75 -7.04 -16.16
C ASN A 62 -22.66 -7.24 -17.23
N VAL A 63 -22.59 -6.31 -18.19
CA VAL A 63 -21.54 -6.33 -19.21
C VAL A 63 -20.16 -6.27 -18.57
N GLY A 64 -19.31 -7.25 -18.90
CA GLY A 64 -17.96 -7.39 -18.37
C GLY A 64 -17.90 -7.96 -16.95
N GLU A 65 -19.02 -8.34 -16.34
CA GLU A 65 -19.05 -8.90 -14.99
C GLU A 65 -19.50 -10.37 -15.05
N TYR A 66 -18.77 -11.24 -14.35
CA TYR A 66 -19.14 -12.64 -14.18
C TYR A 66 -18.89 -13.08 -12.75
N TYR A 67 -19.77 -13.93 -12.21
CA TYR A 67 -19.57 -14.51 -10.88
C TYR A 67 -19.87 -16.00 -10.82
N ALA A 68 -19.21 -16.67 -9.88
CA ALA A 68 -19.38 -18.09 -9.64
C ALA A 68 -20.52 -18.34 -8.65
N SER A 69 -21.70 -18.69 -9.16
CA SER A 69 -22.79 -19.15 -8.30
C SER A 69 -22.59 -20.62 -7.93
N LEU A 70 -22.32 -20.85 -6.64
CA LEU A 70 -22.18 -22.19 -6.09
C LEU A 70 -22.58 -22.20 -4.62
N GLN A 71 -23.05 -23.35 -4.15
CA GLN A 71 -23.19 -23.59 -2.73
C GLN A 71 -21.96 -24.35 -2.24
N VAL A 72 -21.28 -23.83 -1.21
CA VAL A 72 -20.16 -24.51 -0.58
C VAL A 72 -20.72 -25.78 0.08
N PRO A 73 -20.25 -26.99 -0.29
CA PRO A 73 -20.77 -28.22 0.27
C PRO A 73 -20.63 -28.25 1.80
N ALA A 74 -21.61 -28.81 2.51
CA ALA A 74 -21.53 -29.01 3.96
C ALA A 74 -20.31 -29.85 4.38
N SER A 75 -19.85 -30.73 3.49
CA SER A 75 -18.68 -31.59 3.66
C SER A 75 -17.38 -30.96 3.13
N ALA A 76 -17.37 -29.66 2.81
CA ALA A 76 -16.17 -28.99 2.34
C ALA A 76 -15.09 -28.98 3.44
N SER A 77 -13.89 -29.42 3.08
CA SER A 77 -12.73 -29.36 3.97
C SER A 77 -12.34 -27.91 4.25
N VAL A 78 -12.01 -27.59 5.49
CA VAL A 78 -11.42 -26.28 5.80
C VAL A 78 -10.05 -26.17 5.13
N GLY A 79 -9.76 -25.03 4.50
CA GLY A 79 -8.48 -24.79 3.82
C GLY A 79 -8.56 -23.79 2.68
N CYS A 80 -7.48 -23.72 1.89
CA CYS A 80 -7.37 -22.85 0.73
C CYS A 80 -7.92 -23.53 -0.52
N TYR A 81 -8.55 -22.72 -1.37
CA TYR A 81 -9.18 -23.12 -2.60
C TYR A 81 -8.79 -22.16 -3.71
N HIS A 82 -8.68 -22.67 -4.94
CA HIS A 82 -8.48 -21.86 -6.13
C HIS A 82 -9.72 -21.93 -7.01
N ILE A 83 -10.13 -20.78 -7.56
CA ILE A 83 -11.01 -20.73 -8.72
C ILE A 83 -10.17 -20.34 -9.93
N ARG A 84 -10.24 -21.15 -10.99
CA ARG A 84 -9.56 -20.89 -12.26
C ARG A 84 -10.61 -20.48 -13.29
N TRP A 85 -10.52 -19.24 -13.76
CA TRP A 85 -11.34 -18.67 -14.80
C TRP A 85 -10.68 -18.89 -16.15
N ASN A 86 -11.39 -19.49 -17.09
CA ASN A 86 -10.93 -19.76 -18.44
C ASN A 86 -11.82 -19.02 -19.43
N PHE A 87 -11.26 -18.08 -20.21
CA PHE A 87 -12.07 -17.29 -21.14
C PHE A 87 -11.37 -16.98 -22.46
N LYS A 88 -12.18 -16.68 -23.48
CA LYS A 88 -11.74 -16.21 -24.80
C LYS A 88 -12.40 -14.88 -25.12
N GLN A 89 -11.61 -13.94 -25.64
CA GLN A 89 -12.12 -12.64 -26.09
C GLN A 89 -12.95 -12.76 -27.38
N TYR A 90 -12.47 -13.54 -28.35
CA TYR A 90 -13.14 -13.82 -29.63
C TYR A 90 -13.08 -15.33 -29.95
N ALA A 91 -13.87 -15.80 -30.92
CA ALA A 91 -13.91 -17.21 -31.31
C ALA A 91 -12.53 -17.80 -31.71
N GLY A 92 -11.64 -16.97 -32.27
CA GLY A 92 -10.28 -17.36 -32.65
C GLY A 92 -9.20 -16.96 -31.65
N SER A 93 -9.54 -16.34 -30.53
CA SER A 93 -8.56 -15.92 -29.52
C SER A 93 -8.03 -17.12 -28.73
N PRO A 94 -6.77 -17.07 -28.26
CA PRO A 94 -6.25 -18.07 -27.33
C PRO A 94 -7.08 -18.06 -26.03
N LEU A 95 -7.15 -19.22 -25.38
CA LEU A 95 -7.74 -19.33 -24.04
C LEU A 95 -6.84 -18.62 -23.04
N GLN A 96 -7.40 -17.66 -22.32
CA GLN A 96 -6.76 -17.00 -21.19
C GLN A 96 -7.24 -17.63 -19.90
N GLN A 97 -6.32 -17.78 -18.94
CA GLN A 97 -6.61 -18.34 -17.63
C GLN A 97 -6.22 -17.35 -16.53
N VAL A 98 -7.12 -17.14 -15.57
CA VAL A 98 -6.87 -16.33 -14.37
C VAL A 98 -7.19 -17.17 -13.14
N VAL A 99 -6.33 -17.11 -12.13
CA VAL A 99 -6.52 -17.84 -10.86
C VAL A 99 -6.82 -16.84 -9.75
N GLN A 100 -7.85 -17.13 -8.97
CA GLN A 100 -8.20 -16.37 -7.77
C GLN A 100 -8.24 -17.32 -6.58
N GLU A 101 -7.65 -16.88 -5.47
CA GLU A 101 -7.60 -17.65 -4.22
C GLU A 101 -8.75 -17.27 -3.29
N TRP A 102 -9.30 -18.28 -2.62
CA TRP A 102 -10.33 -18.11 -1.58
C TRP A 102 -10.18 -19.23 -0.53
N ALA A 103 -10.91 -19.14 0.57
CA ALA A 103 -10.81 -20.14 1.64
C ALA A 103 -12.17 -20.60 2.15
N VAL A 104 -12.24 -21.86 2.58
CA VAL A 104 -13.34 -22.36 3.42
C VAL A 104 -12.84 -22.37 4.86
N VAL A 105 -13.53 -21.67 5.76
CA VAL A 105 -13.19 -21.58 7.18
C VAL A 105 -14.22 -22.32 8.03
N ALA A 106 -13.80 -22.79 9.22
CA ALA A 106 -14.72 -23.46 10.13
C ALA A 106 -15.86 -22.52 10.58
N PRO A 107 -17.07 -23.04 10.82
CA PRO A 107 -18.19 -22.23 11.34
C PRO A 107 -17.80 -21.48 12.61
N GLY A 108 -18.11 -20.20 12.68
CA GLY A 108 -17.74 -19.34 13.83
C GLY A 108 -16.32 -18.76 13.76
N THR A 109 -15.54 -19.12 12.74
CA THR A 109 -14.28 -18.42 12.44
C THR A 109 -14.62 -17.09 11.77
N SER A 110 -14.53 -16.00 12.52
CA SER A 110 -14.44 -14.67 11.91
C SER A 110 -13.06 -14.57 11.25
N VAL A 111 -13.03 -14.24 9.95
CA VAL A 111 -11.81 -13.73 9.33
C VAL A 111 -11.55 -12.39 9.97
N VAL A 112 -10.74 -12.37 11.02
CA VAL A 112 -10.25 -11.12 11.58
C VAL A 112 -9.39 -10.50 10.49
N PRO A 113 -9.74 -9.32 9.96
CA PRO A 113 -8.88 -8.66 8.99
C PRO A 113 -7.51 -8.48 9.64
N ILE A 114 -6.47 -8.96 8.95
CA ILE A 114 -5.09 -8.98 9.47
C ILE A 114 -4.67 -7.56 9.89
N TYR A 115 -5.18 -6.56 9.17
CA TYR A 115 -4.95 -5.15 9.40
C TYR A 115 -6.27 -4.44 9.74
N SER A 116 -6.17 -3.37 10.52
CA SER A 116 -7.30 -2.47 10.73
C SER A 116 -7.73 -1.81 9.41
N THR A 117 -8.93 -1.24 9.38
CA THR A 117 -9.43 -0.49 8.23
C THR A 117 -8.56 0.74 7.91
N CYS A 118 -8.01 1.39 8.93
CA CYS A 118 -7.12 2.53 8.76
C CYS A 118 -5.79 2.12 8.13
N VAL A 119 -5.18 1.05 8.65
CA VAL A 119 -3.95 0.49 8.09
C VAL A 119 -4.15 0.05 6.64
N THR A 120 -5.22 -0.71 6.37
CA THR A 120 -5.56 -1.15 5.01
C THR A 120 -5.75 0.03 4.05
N SER A 121 -6.39 1.11 4.50
CA SER A 121 -6.57 2.33 3.70
C SER A 121 -5.24 3.04 3.41
N MET A 122 -4.31 3.09 4.39
CA MET A 122 -2.99 3.69 4.20
C MET A 122 -2.14 2.87 3.24
N ILE A 123 -2.13 1.53 3.38
CA ILE A 123 -1.45 0.61 2.45
C ILE A 123 -2.00 0.79 1.04
N GLY A 124 -3.32 0.79 0.86
CA GLY A 124 -3.95 0.99 -0.46
C GLY A 124 -3.57 2.33 -1.11
N LYS A 125 -3.46 3.41 -0.31
CA LYS A 125 -3.00 4.72 -0.81
C LYS A 125 -1.53 4.69 -1.21
N LEU A 126 -0.67 4.11 -0.38
CA LEU A 126 0.76 3.99 -0.66
C LEU A 126 0.98 3.19 -1.95
N ARG A 127 0.28 2.07 -2.08
CA ARG A 127 0.28 1.21 -3.27
C ARG A 127 -0.13 1.98 -4.53
N LEU A 128 -1.18 2.81 -4.43
CA LEU A 128 -1.62 3.67 -5.55
C LEU A 128 -0.54 4.70 -5.93
N LEU A 129 0.12 5.32 -4.95
CA LEU A 129 1.19 6.30 -5.19
C LEU A 129 2.42 5.65 -5.84
N LEU A 130 2.76 4.43 -5.42
CA LEU A 130 3.83 3.63 -6.00
C LEU A 130 3.47 2.97 -7.35
N ARG A 131 2.23 3.17 -7.83
CA ARG A 131 1.68 2.56 -9.06
C ARG A 131 1.67 1.03 -9.04
N ASP A 132 1.62 0.44 -7.85
CA ASP A 132 1.69 -0.99 -7.64
C ASP A 132 0.30 -1.64 -7.47
N GLN A 133 -0.66 -1.18 -8.28
CA GLN A 133 -2.06 -1.60 -8.21
C GLN A 133 -2.44 -2.59 -9.32
N ASN A 134 -1.68 -2.60 -10.42
CA ASN A 134 -1.93 -3.47 -11.57
C ASN A 134 -0.59 -3.75 -12.28
N PRO A 135 0.11 -4.82 -11.87
CA PRO A 135 1.43 -5.12 -12.41
C PRO A 135 1.42 -5.33 -13.94
N ASP A 136 0.36 -5.94 -14.48
CA ASP A 136 0.23 -6.20 -15.93
C ASP A 136 0.11 -4.92 -16.76
N LYS A 137 -0.56 -3.90 -16.21
CA LYS A 137 -0.74 -2.61 -16.89
C LYS A 137 0.52 -1.73 -16.85
N PHE A 138 1.33 -1.84 -15.79
CA PHE A 138 2.39 -0.87 -15.52
C PHE A 138 3.81 -1.44 -15.66
N TYR A 139 3.99 -2.77 -15.68
CA TYR A 139 5.29 -3.43 -15.81
C TYR A 139 5.46 -4.11 -17.17
N HIS A 140 5.83 -3.34 -18.20
CA HIS A 140 6.16 -3.89 -19.53
C HIS A 140 7.62 -4.37 -19.68
N PHE A 141 8.46 -4.18 -18.64
CA PHE A 141 9.93 -4.32 -18.73
C PHE A 141 10.55 -5.17 -17.62
N ARG A 142 9.84 -6.20 -17.12
CA ARG A 142 10.55 -7.38 -16.61
C ARG A 142 10.61 -8.41 -17.74
N PRO A 143 11.74 -9.10 -17.97
CA PRO A 143 11.71 -10.32 -18.77
C PRO A 143 10.60 -11.21 -18.22
N PRO A 144 9.83 -11.92 -19.06
CA PRO A 144 8.98 -12.98 -18.55
C PRO A 144 9.91 -14.01 -17.89
N GLU A 145 10.03 -13.96 -16.57
CA GLU A 145 10.52 -15.12 -15.85
C GLU A 145 9.52 -16.23 -16.15
N ALA A 146 10.03 -17.34 -16.68
CA ALA A 146 9.21 -18.55 -16.77
C ALA A 146 8.72 -18.87 -15.36
N GLU A 147 7.43 -19.19 -15.21
CA GLU A 147 6.77 -19.54 -13.96
C GLU A 147 7.73 -20.34 -13.04
N GLY A 148 8.27 -19.64 -12.04
CA GLY A 148 9.27 -20.17 -11.13
C GLY A 148 8.65 -20.43 -9.77
N ASN A 149 8.44 -21.69 -9.43
CA ASN A 149 8.02 -22.08 -8.09
C ASN A 149 9.20 -21.94 -7.11
N ILE A 150 9.20 -20.87 -6.32
CA ILE A 150 9.99 -20.79 -5.08
C ILE A 150 8.99 -20.74 -3.92
N GLY A 151 8.88 -21.84 -3.17
CA GLY A 151 8.21 -21.84 -1.87
C GLY A 151 6.69 -21.84 -1.86
N ALA A 152 6.03 -22.48 -2.84
CA ALA A 152 4.57 -22.72 -2.84
C ALA A 152 3.67 -21.48 -2.93
N TYR A 153 4.20 -20.34 -3.40
CA TYR A 153 3.37 -19.25 -3.90
C TYR A 153 3.44 -19.26 -5.43
N ASN A 154 2.31 -19.55 -6.08
CA ASN A 154 2.14 -19.17 -7.47
C ASN A 154 2.16 -17.63 -7.48
N GLN A 155 3.19 -17.04 -8.07
CA GLN A 155 3.19 -15.61 -8.34
C GLN A 155 2.13 -15.37 -9.41
N VAL A 156 0.87 -15.17 -8.98
CA VAL A 156 -0.09 -14.32 -9.71
C VAL A 156 0.70 -13.07 -10.05
N PHE A 157 0.66 -12.60 -11.29
CA PHE A 157 1.28 -11.35 -11.72
C PHE A 157 1.05 -10.30 -10.64
N GLY A 158 2.12 -10.04 -9.90
CA GLY A 158 2.02 -9.73 -8.49
C GLY A 158 2.62 -8.38 -8.23
N GLN A 159 1.96 -7.65 -7.37
CA GLN A 159 2.44 -6.39 -6.87
C GLN A 159 3.91 -6.47 -6.44
N ILE A 160 4.72 -5.43 -6.70
CA ILE A 160 6.15 -5.37 -6.32
C ILE A 160 6.30 -5.53 -4.81
N TRP A 161 5.40 -4.93 -4.04
CA TRP A 161 5.48 -4.89 -2.58
C TRP A 161 4.35 -5.70 -1.93
N GLU A 162 4.70 -6.48 -0.91
CA GLU A 162 3.72 -7.11 -0.04
C GLU A 162 3.09 -6.09 0.92
N ASP A 163 1.84 -6.34 1.35
CA ASP A 163 1.16 -5.46 2.30
C ASP A 163 1.93 -5.31 3.63
N ALA A 164 2.63 -6.37 4.06
CA ALA A 164 3.45 -6.35 5.27
C ALA A 164 4.67 -5.42 5.13
N GLU A 165 5.32 -5.41 3.97
CA GLU A 165 6.43 -4.49 3.69
C GLU A 165 5.96 -3.04 3.67
N LEU A 166 4.81 -2.80 3.02
CA LEU A 166 4.21 -1.46 2.97
C LEU A 166 3.80 -0.96 4.37
N LEU A 167 3.34 -1.85 5.25
CA LEU A 167 3.08 -1.50 6.66
C LEU A 167 4.37 -1.10 7.39
N GLU A 168 5.43 -1.89 7.27
CA GLU A 168 6.73 -1.59 7.89
C GLU A 168 7.26 -0.21 7.43
N TYR A 169 7.12 0.12 6.14
CA TYR A 169 7.51 1.44 5.63
C TYR A 169 6.65 2.57 6.21
N LEU A 170 5.36 2.35 6.42
CA LEU A 170 4.47 3.31 7.07
C LEU A 170 4.81 3.52 8.54
N GLU A 171 5.13 2.44 9.27
CA GLU A 171 5.51 2.50 10.68
C GLU A 171 6.85 3.21 10.88
N ARG A 172 7.87 2.88 10.07
CA ARG A 172 9.15 3.61 10.08
C ARG A 172 8.99 5.09 9.76
N ALA A 173 8.14 5.42 8.78
CA ALA A 173 7.83 6.80 8.45
C ALA A 173 7.17 7.54 9.63
N LEU A 174 6.29 6.87 10.38
CA LEU A 174 5.66 7.43 11.58
C LEU A 174 6.68 7.64 12.70
N ASP A 175 7.54 6.66 12.97
CA ASP A 175 8.63 6.78 13.95
C ASP A 175 9.55 7.95 13.63
N TRP A 176 9.96 8.04 12.36
CA TRP A 176 10.80 9.13 11.87
C TRP A 176 10.10 10.48 12.00
N TRP A 177 8.82 10.57 11.63
CA TRP A 177 8.00 11.77 11.84
C TRP A 177 7.92 12.17 13.31
N ASN A 178 7.80 11.21 14.23
CA ASN A 178 7.71 11.44 15.67
C ASN A 178 9.00 11.97 16.29
N MET A 179 10.16 11.65 15.69
CA MET A 179 11.44 12.21 16.11
C MET A 179 11.54 13.73 15.88
N PHE A 180 10.82 14.28 14.89
CA PHE A 180 10.84 15.72 14.62
C PHE A 180 10.00 16.52 15.61
N PRO A 181 10.45 17.72 16.01
CA PRO A 181 9.70 18.60 16.89
C PRO A 181 8.38 19.09 16.24
N PRO A 182 7.27 19.21 17.00
CA PRO A 182 7.13 18.80 18.40
C PRO A 182 7.15 17.28 18.51
N ASN A 183 7.82 16.79 19.57
CA ASN A 183 7.89 15.35 19.83
C ASN A 183 6.47 14.81 20.03
N THR A 184 6.13 13.79 19.25
CA THR A 184 4.80 13.18 19.20
C THR A 184 4.87 11.68 19.52
N CYS A 185 5.74 11.30 20.46
CA CYS A 185 5.95 9.92 20.91
C CYS A 185 4.70 9.16 21.38
N GLY A 186 3.59 9.84 21.64
CA GLY A 186 2.29 9.20 21.92
C GLY A 186 1.55 8.67 20.68
N MET A 187 1.98 9.05 19.46
CA MET A 187 1.46 8.52 18.19
C MET A 187 2.31 7.35 17.71
N ASP A 188 2.19 6.23 18.40
CA ASP A 188 2.98 5.00 18.20
C ASP A 188 2.36 4.02 17.18
N THR A 189 1.14 4.26 16.70
CA THR A 189 0.50 3.39 15.70
C THR A 189 -0.16 4.17 14.58
N ILE A 190 -0.28 3.54 13.41
CA ILE A 190 -1.00 4.09 12.26
C ILE A 190 -2.48 4.34 12.58
N ASP A 191 -3.10 3.51 13.42
CA ASP A 191 -4.48 3.72 13.86
C ASP A 191 -4.65 5.01 14.68
N LYS A 192 -3.74 5.27 15.62
CA LYS A 192 -3.75 6.52 16.40
C LYS A 192 -3.48 7.71 15.50
N LEU A 193 -2.52 7.62 14.58
CA LEU A 193 -2.28 8.66 13.57
C LEU A 193 -3.56 8.98 12.78
N CYS A 194 -4.26 7.95 12.29
CA CYS A 194 -5.47 8.12 11.49
C CYS A 194 -6.63 8.74 12.27
N THR A 195 -6.70 8.48 13.59
CA THR A 195 -7.77 8.97 14.47
C THR A 195 -7.48 10.37 14.99
N ASP A 196 -6.29 10.58 15.53
CA ASP A 196 -5.94 11.78 16.29
C ASP A 196 -5.37 12.90 15.39
N GLN A 197 -4.59 12.54 14.36
CA GLN A 197 -3.97 13.51 13.43
C GLN A 197 -4.04 13.06 11.97
N PRO A 198 -5.26 12.95 11.40
CA PRO A 198 -5.45 12.52 10.01
C PRO A 198 -4.78 13.44 8.97
N CYS A 199 -4.43 14.68 9.33
CA CYS A 199 -3.73 15.62 8.47
C CYS A 199 -2.27 15.22 8.19
N TRP A 200 -1.65 14.40 9.05
CA TRP A 200 -0.25 13.98 8.89
C TRP A 200 -0.08 12.78 7.95
N ARG A 201 -1.18 12.08 7.59
CA ARG A 201 -1.16 10.92 6.70
C ARG A 201 -0.38 11.16 5.41
N THR A 202 -0.52 12.34 4.81
CA THR A 202 0.19 12.69 3.58
C THR A 202 1.71 12.76 3.77
N ALA A 203 2.18 13.29 4.90
CA ALA A 203 3.61 13.34 5.19
C ALA A 203 4.16 11.93 5.42
N ILE A 204 3.44 11.10 6.18
CA ILE A 204 3.82 9.69 6.40
C ILE A 204 3.87 8.90 5.09
N LEU A 205 2.93 9.15 4.17
CA LEU A 205 2.95 8.51 2.85
C LEU A 205 4.19 8.91 2.02
N TRP A 206 4.64 10.17 2.08
CA TRP A 206 5.86 10.60 1.39
C TRP A 206 7.10 9.88 1.92
N GLU A 207 7.23 9.75 3.24
CA GLU A 207 8.38 9.06 3.80
C GLU A 207 8.31 7.54 3.61
N ALA A 208 7.11 6.95 3.60
CA ALA A 208 6.96 5.55 3.25
C ALA A 208 7.39 5.28 1.79
N ILE A 209 7.20 6.24 0.86
CA ILE A 209 7.74 6.15 -0.51
C ILE A 209 9.28 6.21 -0.49
N THR A 210 9.88 7.06 0.34
CA THR A 210 11.34 7.10 0.54
C THR A 210 11.87 5.72 0.91
N HIS A 211 11.28 5.08 1.92
CA HIS A 211 11.69 3.75 2.36
C HIS A 211 11.47 2.67 1.29
N ALA A 212 10.32 2.67 0.61
CA ALA A 212 10.02 1.70 -0.43
C ALA A 212 10.96 1.81 -1.64
N THR A 213 11.27 3.04 -2.06
CA THR A 213 12.20 3.29 -3.19
C THR A 213 13.65 2.99 -2.82
N PHE A 214 14.06 3.25 -1.57
CA PHE A 214 15.36 2.85 -1.05
C PHE A 214 15.53 1.32 -1.01
N ALA A 215 14.52 0.59 -0.57
CA ALA A 215 14.55 -0.88 -0.61
C ALA A 215 14.73 -1.40 -2.05
N MET A 216 14.04 -0.79 -3.01
CA MET A 216 14.20 -1.14 -4.43
C MET A 216 15.59 -0.79 -4.96
N SER A 217 16.18 0.35 -4.57
CA SER A 217 17.54 0.70 -5.02
C SER A 217 18.54 -0.35 -4.52
N LEU A 218 18.45 -0.78 -3.26
CA LEU A 218 19.30 -1.84 -2.70
C LEU A 218 19.19 -3.16 -3.48
N ASN A 219 17.98 -3.57 -3.89
CA ASN A 219 17.78 -4.80 -4.66
C ASN A 219 18.50 -4.74 -6.02
N TRP A 220 18.43 -3.59 -6.71
CA TRP A 220 18.99 -3.46 -8.06
C TRP A 220 20.48 -3.08 -8.11
N VAL A 221 21.07 -2.56 -7.02
CA VAL A 221 22.50 -2.22 -6.97
C VAL A 221 23.37 -3.46 -7.27
N ALA A 222 22.95 -4.65 -6.86
CA ALA A 222 23.70 -5.88 -7.11
C ALA A 222 23.72 -6.28 -8.60
N ASP A 223 22.72 -5.85 -9.38
CA ASP A 223 22.55 -6.18 -10.80
C ASP A 223 23.07 -5.08 -11.74
N GLU A 224 23.82 -4.11 -11.21
CA GLU A 224 24.41 -3.04 -12.00
C GLU A 224 25.57 -3.56 -12.84
N PHE A 225 25.62 -3.09 -14.09
CA PHE A 225 26.60 -3.54 -15.06
C PHE A 225 27.14 -2.33 -15.80
N ASP A 226 28.47 -2.20 -15.81
CA ASP A 226 29.17 -1.23 -16.64
C ASP A 226 30.20 -1.95 -17.50
N TYR A 227 30.10 -1.74 -18.81
CA TYR A 227 31.02 -2.29 -19.79
C TYR A 227 31.37 -1.24 -20.83
N SER A 228 32.66 -1.05 -21.07
CA SER A 228 33.18 -0.13 -22.07
C SER A 228 34.26 -0.82 -22.91
N ILE A 229 34.03 -0.93 -24.21
CA ILE A 229 35.03 -1.42 -25.17
C ILE A 229 35.04 -0.55 -26.43
N GLY A 230 36.22 -0.11 -26.84
CA GLY A 230 36.43 0.52 -28.15
C GLY A 230 35.60 1.79 -28.40
N GLY A 231 35.21 2.54 -27.36
CA GLY A 231 34.40 3.76 -27.50
C GLY A 231 32.88 3.54 -27.48
N VAL A 232 32.41 2.31 -27.28
CA VAL A 232 31.00 1.98 -27.00
C VAL A 232 30.87 1.56 -25.54
N SER A 233 30.07 2.29 -24.77
CA SER A 233 29.75 1.97 -23.38
C SER A 233 28.30 1.53 -23.23
N LEU A 234 28.08 0.50 -22.42
CA LEU A 234 26.77 0.05 -21.98
C LEU A 234 26.76 0.05 -20.45
N SER A 235 25.98 0.97 -19.88
CA SER A 235 25.80 1.10 -18.43
C SER A 235 24.33 0.83 -18.08
N ILE A 236 24.10 -0.12 -17.18
CA ILE A 236 22.79 -0.42 -16.61
C ILE A 236 22.81 0.06 -15.15
N GLU A 237 22.24 1.25 -14.93
CA GLU A 237 22.14 1.89 -13.61
C GLU A 237 20.67 2.02 -13.20
N LYS A 238 20.07 0.90 -12.80
CA LYS A 238 18.65 0.89 -12.38
C LYS A 238 18.46 1.53 -11.01
N SER A 239 19.42 1.36 -10.09
CA SER A 239 19.30 1.89 -8.72
C SER A 239 19.24 3.42 -8.70
N ALA A 240 19.99 4.08 -9.60
CA ALA A 240 20.04 5.53 -9.73
C ALA A 240 18.66 6.15 -10.01
N LYS A 241 17.77 5.45 -10.71
CA LYS A 241 16.40 5.92 -10.96
C LYS A 241 15.56 5.89 -9.69
N TYR A 242 15.65 4.82 -8.91
CA TYR A 242 14.97 4.74 -7.62
C TYR A 242 15.51 5.77 -6.63
N GLU A 243 16.82 6.00 -6.62
CA GLU A 243 17.43 7.04 -5.78
C GLU A 243 16.94 8.45 -6.14
N SER A 244 16.73 8.74 -7.43
CA SER A 244 16.15 10.03 -7.84
C SER A 244 14.70 10.22 -7.39
N LEU A 245 13.91 9.15 -7.37
CA LEU A 245 12.53 9.18 -6.88
C LEU A 245 12.49 9.36 -5.36
N LYS A 246 13.36 8.65 -4.65
CA LYS A 246 13.58 8.79 -3.22
C LYS A 246 13.89 10.23 -2.85
N GLN A 247 14.87 10.87 -3.50
CA GLN A 247 15.24 12.27 -3.23
C GLN A 247 14.08 13.26 -3.44
N ASN A 248 13.18 12.99 -4.40
CA ASN A 248 11.99 13.81 -4.60
C ASN A 248 11.00 13.65 -3.43
N ALA A 249 10.75 12.40 -3.00
CA ALA A 249 9.87 12.10 -1.88
C ALA A 249 10.41 12.71 -0.56
N GLU A 250 11.70 12.54 -0.28
CA GLU A 250 12.39 13.15 0.87
C GLU A 250 12.21 14.67 0.89
N SER A 251 12.36 15.34 -0.27
CA SER A 251 12.15 16.79 -0.35
C SER A 251 10.72 17.22 0.02
N GLN A 252 9.71 16.41 -0.28
CA GLN A 252 8.32 16.70 0.14
C GLN A 252 8.13 16.44 1.63
N PHE A 253 8.75 15.39 2.15
CA PHE A 253 8.72 15.07 3.57
C PHE A 253 9.41 16.17 4.41
N ASP A 254 10.57 16.66 4.00
CA ASP A 254 11.28 17.75 4.68
C ASP A 254 10.45 19.04 4.75
N LYS A 255 9.73 19.38 3.68
CA LYS A 255 8.79 20.52 3.71
C LYS A 255 7.67 20.31 4.72
N ALA A 256 7.20 19.07 4.86
CA ALA A 256 6.17 18.72 5.83
C ALA A 256 6.71 18.78 7.26
N THR A 257 7.95 18.34 7.52
CA THR A 257 8.57 18.42 8.85
C THR A 257 8.86 19.87 9.25
N GLU A 258 9.26 20.73 8.31
CA GLU A 258 9.34 22.18 8.54
C GLU A 258 7.99 22.78 8.92
N ALA A 259 6.93 22.40 8.19
CA ALA A 259 5.57 22.85 8.50
C ALA A 259 5.12 22.34 9.88
N LYS A 260 5.47 21.09 10.24
CA LYS A 260 5.26 20.52 11.58
C LYS A 260 5.96 21.37 12.65
N ALA A 261 7.22 21.71 12.46
CA ALA A 261 7.99 22.51 13.42
C ALA A 261 7.39 23.92 13.64
N ARG A 262 6.80 24.53 12.61
CA ARG A 262 6.13 25.84 12.70
C ARG A 262 4.84 25.82 13.52
N THR A 263 4.27 24.64 13.80
CA THR A 263 3.10 24.53 14.68
C THR A 263 3.45 24.78 16.16
N VAL A 264 4.73 24.70 16.52
CA VAL A 264 5.20 25.00 17.87
C VAL A 264 5.36 26.52 18.03
N LYS A 265 4.65 27.10 18.98
CA LYS A 265 4.89 28.48 19.39
C LYS A 265 6.26 28.57 20.06
N PHE A 266 7.27 29.03 19.32
CA PHE A 266 8.56 29.37 19.92
C PHE A 266 8.38 30.59 20.83
N VAL A 267 8.31 30.39 22.14
CA VAL A 267 8.56 31.47 23.08
C VAL A 267 10.06 31.72 23.04
N ARG A 268 10.49 32.62 22.15
CA ARG A 268 11.85 33.16 22.18
C ARG A 268 11.95 33.91 23.51
N GLY A 269 12.49 33.26 24.53
CA GLY A 269 12.61 33.85 25.86
C GLY A 269 13.21 35.25 25.72
N LEU A 270 12.47 36.27 26.16
CA LEU A 270 13.05 37.58 26.45
C LEU A 270 14.14 37.31 27.48
N GLN A 271 15.38 37.25 27.02
CA GLN A 271 16.54 37.07 27.87
C GLN A 271 16.58 38.27 28.81
N GLN A 272 16.08 38.09 30.04
CA GLN A 272 16.29 39.10 31.07
C GLN A 272 17.80 39.24 31.26
N PRO A 273 18.36 40.45 31.12
CA PRO A 273 19.79 40.65 31.30
C PRO A 273 20.17 40.19 32.71
N LYS A 274 21.13 39.26 32.79
CA LYS A 274 21.62 38.63 34.03
C LYS A 274 22.20 39.64 35.04
N TYR A 275 22.41 40.89 34.60
CA TYR A 275 22.89 42.02 35.39
C TYR A 275 22.00 43.26 35.20
N GLY A 276 20.68 43.12 35.38
CA GLY A 276 19.80 44.26 35.62
C GLY A 276 19.98 44.77 37.04
N ILE A 277 20.98 45.62 37.29
CA ILE A 277 21.05 46.43 38.51
C ILE A 277 19.77 47.27 38.55
N GLY A 278 19.04 47.15 39.66
CA GLY A 278 17.60 47.28 39.68
C GLY A 278 17.06 48.69 39.49
N ILE A 279 15.86 48.74 38.92
CA ILE A 279 14.83 49.70 39.31
C ILE A 279 13.54 48.89 39.43
N ARG A 280 13.13 48.55 40.65
CA ARG A 280 11.75 48.10 40.94
C ARG A 280 10.83 49.31 40.78
N SER A 281 10.45 49.60 39.53
CA SER A 281 9.30 50.45 39.22
C SER A 281 8.09 49.54 39.07
N ALA A 282 6.97 49.90 39.69
CA ALA A 282 5.68 49.20 39.53
C ALA A 282 5.12 49.26 38.09
N PHE A 283 5.76 50.04 37.22
CA PHE A 283 5.51 50.08 35.78
C PHE A 283 6.79 49.59 35.09
N GLY A 284 6.68 48.52 34.29
CA GLY A 284 7.78 47.69 33.79
C GLY A 284 8.93 48.40 33.03
N PRO A 285 9.90 47.62 32.53
CA PRO A 285 11.20 48.14 32.11
C PRO A 285 11.13 48.67 30.68
N ASN A 286 10.57 49.87 30.50
CA ASN A 286 10.81 50.71 29.33
C ASN A 286 10.37 52.16 29.62
N VAL A 287 11.27 52.97 30.19
CA VAL A 287 11.09 54.42 30.32
C VAL A 287 12.13 55.13 29.46
N GLY A 288 11.92 55.05 28.15
CA GLY A 288 12.59 55.92 27.18
C GLY A 288 12.14 57.38 27.35
N ARG A 289 12.97 58.32 26.91
CA ARG A 289 12.68 59.76 26.98
C ARG A 289 11.46 60.10 26.13
N GLY A 290 10.42 60.58 26.81
CA GLY A 290 9.19 61.09 26.23
C GLY A 290 8.04 60.11 26.37
N ILE A 291 7.29 60.20 27.47
CA ILE A 291 5.82 60.20 27.51
C ILE A 291 5.31 60.39 28.96
N LEU A 292 4.39 61.37 29.07
CA LEU A 292 3.29 61.56 30.03
C LEU A 292 3.49 61.08 31.48
N SER A 293 3.95 62.01 32.32
CA SER A 293 3.74 61.91 33.78
C SER A 293 2.36 62.47 34.16
N PRO A 294 1.73 62.01 35.26
CA PRO A 294 0.44 62.51 35.75
C PRO A 294 0.40 64.01 36.09
N ARG A 295 1.54 64.72 36.06
CA ARG A 295 1.60 66.18 36.20
C ARG A 295 1.10 66.96 34.98
N ASN A 296 0.83 66.30 33.85
CA ASN A 296 0.26 66.94 32.66
C ASN A 296 -1.26 66.73 32.50
N PHE A 297 -1.95 66.35 33.58
CA PHE A 297 -3.41 66.22 33.63
C PHE A 297 -4.07 67.20 34.62
N LEU A 298 -3.41 68.34 34.90
CA LEU A 298 -4.00 69.50 35.56
C LEU A 298 -3.77 70.74 34.69
#